data_AF-A0A970T2U4-F1
#
_entry.id   AF-A0A970T2U4-F1
#
_cell.length_a   1.000
_cell.length_b   1.000
_cell.length_c   1.000
_cell.angle_alpha   90.00
_cell.angle_beta   90.00
_cell.angle_gamma   90.00
#
_symmetry.space_group_name_H-M   'P 1'
#
loop_
_entity.id
_entity.type
_entity.pdbx_description
1 polymer ?
#
loop_
_entity_poly.entity_id
_entity_poly.type
_entity_poly.pdbx_seq_one_letter_code
_entity_poly.pdbx_strand_id
1 'polypeptide(L)'
;MPLSFPSWNATEGNYSAILNVEYPDVSETQSIVTHFEVITNRLIKKPLYVVITSTTCGPYAYANPVLNAVLKANPNTYSLIKYQMNWSSTGDPYYTPEGGVRSTYYSINSVPALRINSSTASPSQMTQAVYDSYIGLPTDMEINIINSHIDEDLNIIIDLGINVLTNYNACLKAHIVVVEKVTTGNVANNGEWYFKNVMLKMLPNASGTTLLALTPGNTHTISQSFNMGSTFVEIPNRLAIIV
;
A
#
# COMPACT_ATOMS: atom_id res chain seq x y z
N MET A 1 24.95 -1.81 -33.99
CA MET A 1 25.11 -0.34 -33.93
C MET A 1 24.01 0.18 -33.01
N PRO A 2 24.31 0.90 -31.92
CA PRO A 2 23.26 1.46 -31.06
C PRO A 2 22.47 2.52 -31.84
N LEU A 3 21.14 2.44 -31.80
CA LEU A 3 20.25 3.47 -32.33
C LEU A 3 20.30 4.68 -31.41
N SER A 4 20.52 5.87 -31.97
CA SER A 4 20.42 7.15 -31.25
C SER A 4 19.32 8.00 -31.88
N PHE A 5 18.50 8.61 -31.03
CA PHE A 5 17.39 9.46 -31.46
C PHE A 5 17.79 10.95 -31.33
N PRO A 6 17.21 11.85 -32.15
CA PRO A 6 17.40 13.28 -31.99
C PRO A 6 16.96 13.74 -30.60
N SER A 7 17.56 14.82 -30.10
CA SER A 7 17.09 15.46 -28.87
C SER A 7 15.64 15.91 -29.05
N TRP A 8 14.77 15.49 -28.15
CA TRP A 8 13.36 15.83 -28.16
C TRP A 8 13.01 16.65 -26.92
N ASN A 9 12.55 17.89 -27.14
CA ASN A 9 12.00 18.75 -26.08
C ASN A 9 10.56 18.32 -25.81
N ALA A 10 10.40 17.31 -24.95
CA ALA A 10 9.09 16.77 -24.62
C ALA A 10 8.21 17.81 -23.91
N THR A 11 6.95 17.88 -24.31
CA THR A 11 5.88 18.59 -23.61
C THR A 11 4.92 17.58 -23.00
N GLU A 12 3.97 18.02 -22.17
CA GLU A 12 2.96 17.09 -21.65
C GLU A 12 2.10 16.51 -22.78
N GLY A 13 1.77 15.23 -22.67
CA GLY A 13 0.90 14.56 -23.63
C GLY A 13 1.13 13.06 -23.77
N ASN A 14 0.29 12.46 -24.60
CA ASN A 14 0.42 11.06 -25.01
C ASN A 14 1.24 10.98 -26.30
N TYR A 15 2.26 10.12 -26.28
CA TYR A 15 3.20 9.94 -27.38
C TYR A 15 3.29 8.48 -27.79
N SER A 16 3.69 8.28 -29.04
CA SER A 16 4.06 6.97 -29.56
C SER A 16 5.50 7.06 -30.08
N ALA A 17 6.36 6.17 -29.59
CA ALA A 17 7.65 5.93 -30.24
C ALA A 17 7.47 4.76 -31.21
N ILE A 18 7.75 5.04 -32.48
CA ILE A 18 7.61 4.10 -33.59
C ILE A 18 9.02 3.83 -34.13
N LEU A 19 9.43 2.56 -34.11
CA LEU A 19 10.63 2.09 -34.80
C LEU A 19 10.19 1.31 -36.04
N ASN A 20 10.55 1.81 -37.22
CA ASN A 20 10.32 1.12 -38.48
C ASN A 20 11.57 0.36 -38.90
N VAL A 21 11.40 -0.90 -39.31
CA VAL A 21 12.42 -1.74 -39.91
C VAL A 21 11.98 -2.04 -41.33
N GLU A 22 12.74 -1.54 -42.30
CA GLU A 22 12.49 -1.78 -43.73
C GLU A 22 13.26 -3.02 -44.20
N TYR A 23 12.59 -3.85 -44.99
CA TYR A 23 13.14 -5.03 -45.65
C TYR A 23 13.08 -4.81 -47.17
N PRO A 24 14.12 -4.20 -47.78
CA PRO A 24 14.08 -3.79 -49.19
C PRO A 24 13.84 -4.96 -50.14
N ASP A 25 14.41 -6.13 -49.83
CA ASP A 25 14.34 -7.32 -50.67
C ASP A 25 12.91 -7.88 -50.84
N VAL A 26 12.03 -7.59 -49.89
CA VAL A 26 10.62 -8.02 -49.92
C VAL A 26 9.65 -6.84 -49.99
N SER A 27 10.14 -5.60 -50.06
CA SER A 27 9.32 -4.38 -50.06
C SER A 27 8.35 -4.31 -48.86
N GLU A 28 8.78 -4.79 -47.70
CA GLU A 28 7.98 -4.78 -46.47
C GLU A 28 8.57 -3.81 -45.42
N THR A 29 7.71 -3.27 -44.56
CA THR A 29 8.10 -2.50 -43.38
C THR A 29 7.42 -3.09 -42.15
N GLN A 30 8.19 -3.39 -41.12
CA GLN A 30 7.67 -3.77 -39.81
C GLN A 30 7.85 -2.63 -38.82
N SER A 31 6.82 -2.35 -38.01
CA SER A 31 6.85 -1.30 -37.01
C SER A 31 6.76 -1.89 -35.61
N ILE A 32 7.66 -1.47 -34.72
CA ILE A 32 7.53 -1.66 -33.27
C ILE A 32 7.02 -0.33 -32.71
N VAL A 33 5.83 -0.35 -32.12
CA VAL A 33 5.20 0.84 -31.54
C VAL A 33 5.15 0.68 -30.02
N THR A 34 5.66 1.68 -29.30
CA THR A 34 5.46 1.82 -27.85
C THR A 34 4.75 3.13 -27.55
N HIS A 35 3.81 3.09 -26.61
CA HIS A 35 3.05 4.27 -26.19
C HIS A 35 3.55 4.70 -24.81
N PHE A 36 3.70 6.01 -24.62
CA PHE A 36 4.14 6.56 -23.35
C PHE A 36 3.57 7.97 -23.13
N GLU A 37 3.51 8.39 -21.88
CA GLU A 37 2.98 9.68 -21.47
C GLU A 37 4.09 10.53 -20.86
N VAL A 38 4.09 11.82 -21.16
CA VAL A 38 4.96 12.81 -20.53
C VAL A 38 4.10 13.72 -19.68
N ILE A 39 4.50 13.92 -18.43
CA ILE A 39 3.84 14.78 -17.43
C ILE A 39 4.88 15.63 -16.69
N THR A 40 4.53 16.86 -16.32
CA THR A 40 5.44 17.80 -15.61
C THR A 40 5.24 17.82 -14.10
N ASN A 41 4.11 17.31 -13.59
CA ASN A 41 3.81 17.19 -12.16
C ASN A 41 3.57 15.74 -11.76
N ARG A 42 4.62 14.92 -11.66
CA ARG A 42 4.47 13.52 -11.25
C ARG A 42 4.52 13.39 -9.73
N LEU A 43 3.41 12.99 -9.11
CA LEU A 43 3.47 12.40 -7.78
C LEU A 43 3.83 10.91 -7.91
N ILE A 44 4.69 10.45 -7.00
CA ILE A 44 5.09 9.05 -6.94
C ILE A 44 4.20 8.32 -5.95
N LYS A 45 3.54 7.27 -6.42
CA LYS A 45 2.74 6.39 -5.59
C LYS A 45 3.65 5.64 -4.62
N LYS A 46 3.45 5.87 -3.32
CA LYS A 46 4.00 5.01 -2.29
C LYS A 46 3.21 3.69 -2.28
N PRO A 47 3.81 2.54 -2.66
CA PRO A 47 3.08 1.28 -2.74
C PRO A 47 2.56 0.84 -1.37
N LEU A 48 1.32 0.35 -1.35
CA LEU A 48 0.69 -0.25 -0.18
C LEU A 48 0.75 -1.77 -0.25
N TYR A 49 1.40 -2.38 0.73
CA TYR A 49 1.45 -3.81 0.97
C TYR A 49 0.41 -4.17 2.04
N VAL A 50 -0.56 -4.99 1.67
CA VAL A 50 -1.54 -5.55 2.59
C VAL A 50 -1.28 -7.03 2.73
N VAL A 51 -0.92 -7.45 3.94
CA VAL A 51 -0.74 -8.86 4.29
C VAL A 51 -1.92 -9.30 5.13
N ILE A 52 -2.55 -10.41 4.75
CA ILE A 52 -3.56 -11.08 5.55
C ILE A 52 -2.91 -12.34 6.11
N THR A 53 -2.84 -12.43 7.44
CA THR A 53 -2.03 -13.44 8.13
C THR A 53 -2.57 -13.78 9.52
N SER A 54 -1.89 -14.67 10.23
CA SER A 54 -2.16 -15.03 11.62
C SER A 54 -0.91 -15.58 12.29
N THR A 55 -0.71 -15.27 13.58
CA THR A 55 0.36 -15.82 14.43
C THR A 55 0.25 -17.33 14.69
N THR A 56 -0.84 -17.97 14.26
CA THR A 56 -1.03 -19.42 14.32
C THR A 56 -0.89 -20.10 12.95
N CYS A 57 -0.53 -19.33 11.90
CA CYS A 57 -0.32 -19.84 10.56
C CYS A 57 1.13 -20.35 10.37
N GLY A 58 1.32 -21.67 10.39
CA GLY A 58 2.62 -22.30 10.13
C GLY A 58 3.26 -21.88 8.80
N PRO A 59 2.56 -21.95 7.65
CA PRO A 59 3.10 -21.49 6.37
C PRO A 59 3.57 -20.02 6.36
N TYR A 60 2.96 -19.15 7.18
CA TYR A 60 3.36 -17.75 7.25
C TYR A 60 4.73 -17.56 7.89
N ALA A 61 5.10 -18.38 8.88
CA ALA A 61 6.41 -18.32 9.50
C ALA A 61 7.55 -18.50 8.47
N TYR A 62 7.30 -19.23 7.37
CA TYR A 62 8.23 -19.36 6.25
C TYR A 62 8.16 -18.20 5.25
N ALA A 63 6.96 -17.69 4.97
CA ALA A 63 6.76 -16.61 3.99
C ALA A 63 7.18 -15.23 4.53
N ASN A 64 7.02 -14.98 5.83
CA ASN A 64 7.29 -13.68 6.45
C ASN A 64 8.78 -13.27 6.34
N PRO A 65 9.77 -14.15 6.57
CA PRO A 65 11.18 -13.83 6.33
C PRO A 65 11.49 -13.40 4.90
N VAL A 66 10.88 -14.04 3.88
CA VAL A 66 11.09 -13.70 2.46
C VAL A 66 10.60 -12.29 2.16
N LEU A 67 9.34 -11.99 2.51
CA LEU A 67 8.78 -10.65 2.36
C LEU A 67 9.60 -9.60 3.15
N ASN A 68 9.92 -9.90 4.41
CA ASN A 68 10.65 -8.98 5.27
C ASN A 68 12.06 -8.68 4.76
N ALA A 69 12.73 -9.63 4.10
CA ALA A 69 14.06 -9.41 3.53
C ALA A 69 14.02 -8.33 2.43
N VAL A 70 13.07 -8.44 1.49
CA VAL A 70 12.88 -7.45 0.42
C VAL A 70 12.50 -6.09 0.99
N LEU A 71 11.53 -6.05 1.92
CA LEU A 71 11.09 -4.81 2.53
C LEU A 71 12.16 -4.15 3.42
N LYS A 72 13.02 -4.93 4.07
CA LYS A 72 14.15 -4.40 4.86
C LYS A 72 15.23 -3.78 3.96
N ALA A 73 15.44 -4.32 2.77
CA ALA A 73 16.38 -3.77 1.79
C ALA A 73 15.91 -2.42 1.21
N ASN A 74 14.62 -2.09 1.34
CA ASN A 74 14.00 -0.89 0.77
C ASN A 74 13.23 -0.11 1.85
N PRO A 75 13.89 0.43 2.88
CA PRO A 75 13.19 1.11 3.98
C PRO A 75 12.53 2.42 3.53
N ASN A 76 11.44 2.80 4.20
CA ASN A 76 10.74 4.09 4.06
C ASN A 76 10.07 4.39 2.71
N THR A 77 10.10 3.47 1.76
CA THR A 77 9.55 3.64 0.40
C THR A 77 8.21 2.95 0.18
N TYR A 78 7.64 2.32 1.21
CA TYR A 78 6.37 1.58 1.14
C TYR A 78 5.53 1.79 2.40
N SER A 79 4.25 1.45 2.30
CA SER A 79 3.33 1.32 3.42
C SER A 79 3.01 -0.17 3.63
N LEU A 80 2.93 -0.62 4.89
CA LEU A 80 2.64 -2.01 5.21
C LEU A 80 1.54 -2.08 6.27
N ILE A 81 0.52 -2.89 6.00
CA ILE A 81 -0.54 -3.22 6.94
C ILE A 81 -0.64 -4.75 7.01
N LYS A 82 -0.63 -5.31 8.22
CA LYS A 82 -0.91 -6.72 8.45
C LYS A 82 -2.22 -6.88 9.19
N TYR A 83 -3.22 -7.46 8.53
CA TYR A 83 -4.49 -7.82 9.14
C TYR A 83 -4.39 -9.23 9.71
N GLN A 84 -4.51 -9.33 11.02
CA GLN A 84 -4.50 -10.59 11.73
C GLN A 84 -5.86 -11.26 11.67
N MET A 85 -5.89 -12.54 11.33
CA MET A 85 -7.09 -13.36 11.19
C MET A 85 -7.27 -14.23 12.43
N ASN A 86 -8.52 -14.43 12.85
CA ASN A 86 -8.91 -15.40 13.88
C ASN A 86 -8.85 -16.86 13.37
N TRP A 87 -8.08 -17.11 12.31
CA TRP A 87 -7.83 -18.39 11.67
C TRP A 87 -6.49 -18.31 10.90
N SER A 88 -5.85 -19.40 10.50
CA SER A 88 -6.18 -20.81 10.71
C SER A 88 -5.75 -21.31 12.10
N SER A 89 -6.21 -22.49 12.52
CA SER A 89 -6.03 -23.02 13.88
C SER A 89 -6.78 -22.18 14.93
N THR A 90 -6.19 -21.92 16.10
CA THR A 90 -6.83 -21.15 17.19
C THR A 90 -7.03 -19.67 16.86
N GLY A 91 -6.37 -19.17 15.80
CA GLY A 91 -6.46 -17.78 15.39
C GLY A 91 -5.48 -16.87 16.12
N ASP A 92 -5.27 -15.70 15.53
CA ASP A 92 -4.40 -14.68 16.08
C ASP A 92 -5.09 -13.93 17.24
N PRO A 93 -4.45 -13.79 18.42
CA PRO A 93 -5.01 -13.04 19.53
C PRO A 93 -5.32 -11.58 19.22
N TYR A 94 -4.65 -10.98 18.23
CA TYR A 94 -4.83 -9.59 17.83
C TYR A 94 -5.80 -9.43 16.64
N TYR A 95 -6.60 -10.46 16.35
CA TYR A 95 -7.70 -10.33 15.40
C TYR A 95 -8.65 -9.19 15.80
N THR A 96 -9.03 -8.37 14.82
CA THR A 96 -10.10 -7.38 14.96
C THR A 96 -11.22 -7.64 13.95
N PRO A 97 -12.50 -7.38 14.29
CA PRO A 97 -13.60 -7.46 13.33
C PRO A 97 -13.38 -6.58 12.09
N GLU A 98 -12.73 -5.43 12.26
CA GLU A 98 -12.36 -4.53 11.17
C GLU A 98 -11.36 -5.18 10.20
N GLY A 99 -10.36 -5.91 10.70
CA GLY A 99 -9.48 -6.74 9.88
C GLY A 99 -10.25 -7.83 9.13
N GLY A 100 -11.25 -8.44 9.76
CA GLY A 100 -12.19 -9.37 9.13
C GLY A 100 -12.91 -8.77 7.92
N VAL A 101 -13.46 -7.55 8.06
CA VAL A 101 -14.11 -6.83 6.95
C VAL A 101 -13.14 -6.63 5.77
N ARG A 102 -11.87 -6.30 6.06
CA ARG A 102 -10.84 -6.13 5.00
C ARG A 102 -10.47 -7.44 4.33
N SER A 103 -10.39 -8.54 5.08
CA SER A 103 -10.19 -9.88 4.53
C SER A 103 -11.30 -10.26 3.54
N THR A 104 -12.56 -10.00 3.90
CA THR A 104 -13.71 -10.19 3.00
C THR A 104 -13.64 -9.30 1.76
N TYR A 105 -13.28 -8.02 1.92
CA TYR A 105 -13.14 -7.09 0.79
C TYR A 105 -12.10 -7.58 -0.25
N TYR A 106 -10.99 -8.18 0.19
CA TYR A 106 -9.97 -8.73 -0.70
C TYR A 106 -10.25 -10.18 -1.16
N SER A 107 -11.42 -10.73 -0.82
CA SER A 107 -11.85 -12.10 -1.12
C SER A 107 -10.82 -13.15 -0.67
N ILE A 108 -10.31 -13.02 0.56
CA ILE A 108 -9.29 -13.92 1.09
C ILE A 108 -9.93 -15.14 1.74
N ASN A 109 -9.52 -16.32 1.28
CA ASN A 109 -9.98 -17.63 1.79
C ASN A 109 -8.85 -18.48 2.39
N SER A 110 -7.60 -18.03 2.29
CA SER A 110 -6.43 -18.71 2.86
C SER A 110 -5.36 -17.70 3.27
N VAL A 111 -4.67 -17.97 4.38
CA VAL A 111 -3.48 -17.23 4.81
C VAL A 111 -2.23 -18.10 4.65
N PRO A 112 -1.07 -17.51 4.32
CA PRO A 112 -0.87 -16.07 4.14
C PRO A 112 -1.27 -15.57 2.74
N ALA A 113 -1.76 -14.33 2.67
CA ALA A 113 -2.06 -13.65 1.43
C ALA A 113 -1.42 -12.26 1.37
N LEU A 114 -1.03 -11.83 0.16
CA LEU A 114 -0.45 -10.51 -0.08
C LEU A 114 -1.22 -9.79 -1.19
N ARG A 115 -1.45 -8.50 -0.98
CA ARG A 115 -1.87 -7.54 -2.00
C ARG A 115 -0.87 -6.40 -2.07
N ILE A 116 -0.48 -5.98 -3.28
CA ILE A 116 0.33 -4.78 -3.50
C ILE A 116 -0.47 -3.85 -4.39
N ASN A 117 -0.87 -2.67 -3.88
CA ASN A 117 -1.80 -1.76 -4.56
C ASN A 117 -3.08 -2.49 -5.05
N SER A 118 -3.62 -3.40 -4.23
CA SER A 118 -4.75 -4.30 -4.54
C SER A 118 -4.48 -5.46 -5.51
N SER A 119 -3.33 -5.50 -6.19
CA SER A 119 -2.94 -6.63 -7.04
C SER A 119 -2.52 -7.84 -6.22
N THR A 120 -2.95 -9.04 -6.64
CA THR A 120 -2.56 -10.30 -6.00
C THR A 120 -1.05 -10.54 -6.15
N ALA A 121 -0.39 -10.83 -5.02
CA ALA A 121 0.99 -11.29 -4.98
C ALA A 121 1.13 -12.41 -3.95
N SER A 122 2.30 -13.04 -3.90
CA SER A 122 2.62 -14.09 -2.93
C SER A 122 3.76 -13.66 -2.01
N PRO A 123 3.57 -13.69 -0.67
CA PRO A 123 4.63 -13.29 0.25
C PRO A 123 5.85 -14.22 0.20
N SER A 124 5.67 -15.50 -0.12
CA SER A 124 6.77 -16.47 -0.26
C SER A 124 7.53 -16.36 -1.59
N GLN A 125 7.00 -15.61 -2.57
CA GLN A 125 7.61 -15.40 -3.88
C GLN A 125 8.07 -13.95 -4.08
N MET A 126 8.14 -13.17 -3.01
CA MET A 126 8.64 -11.79 -3.09
C MET A 126 10.10 -11.77 -3.49
N THR A 127 10.41 -10.91 -4.47
CA THR A 127 11.76 -10.63 -4.94
C THR A 127 11.95 -9.12 -5.10
N GLN A 128 13.19 -8.68 -5.26
CA GLN A 128 13.48 -7.28 -5.58
C GLN A 128 12.82 -6.88 -6.91
N ALA A 129 12.81 -7.75 -7.92
CA ALA A 129 12.15 -7.46 -9.20
C ALA A 129 10.63 -7.24 -9.06
N VAL A 130 9.96 -8.02 -8.20
CA VAL A 130 8.54 -7.77 -7.90
C VAL A 130 8.38 -6.43 -7.20
N TYR A 131 9.21 -6.11 -6.21
CA TYR A 131 9.18 -4.80 -5.53
C TYR A 131 9.40 -3.63 -6.51
N ASP A 132 10.41 -3.73 -7.38
CA ASP A 132 10.77 -2.69 -8.35
C ASP A 132 9.65 -2.44 -9.37
N SER A 133 8.80 -3.43 -9.64
CA SER A 133 7.63 -3.26 -10.53
C SER A 133 6.54 -2.33 -9.96
N TYR A 134 6.53 -2.10 -8.64
CA TYR A 134 5.55 -1.23 -7.98
C TYR A 134 6.12 0.11 -7.54
N ILE A 135 7.44 0.21 -7.35
CA ILE A 135 8.06 1.46 -6.92
C ILE A 135 8.09 2.46 -8.08
N GLY A 136 7.89 3.74 -7.77
CA GLY A 136 7.95 4.80 -8.77
C GLY A 136 6.68 4.95 -9.61
N LEU A 137 5.68 4.05 -9.53
CA LEU A 137 4.44 4.19 -10.30
C LEU A 137 3.80 5.59 -10.07
N PRO A 138 3.26 6.24 -11.11
CA PRO A 138 2.65 7.57 -10.96
C PRO A 138 1.32 7.51 -10.18
N THR A 139 0.96 8.66 -9.62
CA THR A 139 -0.35 8.94 -9.03
C THR A 139 -0.67 10.42 -9.23
N ASP A 140 -1.96 10.78 -9.22
CA ASP A 140 -2.41 12.18 -9.25
C ASP A 140 -3.00 12.62 -7.90
N MET A 141 -2.75 11.84 -6.85
CA MET A 141 -3.24 12.08 -5.50
C MET A 141 -2.08 12.04 -4.51
N GLU A 142 -1.99 13.10 -3.70
CA GLU A 142 -1.10 13.23 -2.56
C GLU A 142 -1.93 13.17 -1.28
N ILE A 143 -1.47 12.38 -0.30
CA ILE A 143 -2.08 12.29 1.02
C ILE A 143 -1.00 12.60 2.05
N ASN A 144 -1.21 13.66 2.82
CA ASN A 144 -0.29 14.11 3.86
C ASN A 144 -0.95 14.03 5.24
N ILE A 145 -0.16 13.64 6.25
CA ILE A 145 -0.55 13.81 7.64
C ILE A 145 -0.17 15.24 8.04
N ILE A 146 -1.17 16.09 8.25
CA ILE A 146 -1.00 17.49 8.67
C ILE A 146 -0.62 17.53 10.15
N ASN A 147 -1.30 16.72 10.96
CA ASN A 147 -1.07 16.61 12.39
C ASN A 147 -1.37 15.17 12.83
N SER A 148 -0.54 14.62 13.71
CA SER A 148 -0.83 13.36 14.38
C SER A 148 -0.14 13.30 15.73
N HIS A 149 -0.89 12.99 16.78
CA HIS A 149 -0.33 12.74 18.10
C HIS A 149 -1.19 11.74 18.87
N ILE A 150 -0.62 11.19 19.94
CA ILE A 150 -1.34 10.41 20.95
C ILE A 150 -1.06 11.07 22.30
N ASP A 151 -2.11 11.28 23.09
CA ASP A 151 -2.00 11.87 24.43
C ASP A 151 -1.73 10.81 25.51
N GLU A 152 -1.62 11.24 26.77
CA GLU A 152 -1.39 10.38 27.93
C GLU A 152 -2.55 9.43 28.23
N ASP A 153 -3.76 9.77 27.80
CA ASP A 153 -4.98 8.97 27.92
C ASP A 153 -5.19 8.01 26.73
N LEU A 154 -4.16 7.86 25.87
CA LEU A 154 -4.15 7.05 24.66
C LEU A 154 -5.14 7.50 23.58
N ASN A 155 -5.61 8.74 23.59
CA ASN A 155 -6.37 9.29 22.48
C ASN A 155 -5.43 9.62 21.33
N ILE A 156 -5.54 8.88 20.23
CA ILE A 156 -4.90 9.22 18.98
C ILE A 156 -5.74 10.29 18.26
N ILE A 157 -5.09 11.32 17.73
CA ILE A 157 -5.68 12.40 16.93
C ILE A 157 -4.91 12.48 15.61
N ILE A 158 -5.63 12.55 14.49
CA ILE A 158 -5.08 12.51 13.14
C ILE A 158 -5.82 13.49 12.25
N ASP A 159 -5.07 14.41 11.63
CA ASP A 159 -5.55 15.31 10.60
C ASP A 159 -4.82 15.03 9.30
N LEU A 160 -5.57 14.70 8.26
CA LEU A 160 -5.06 14.44 6.91
C LEU A 160 -5.41 15.57 5.96
N GLY A 161 -4.53 15.81 5.00
CA GLY A 161 -4.79 16.62 3.82
C GLY A 161 -4.66 15.77 2.56
N ILE A 162 -5.64 15.87 1.67
CA ILE A 162 -5.65 15.21 0.36
C ILE A 162 -5.62 16.31 -0.71
N ASN A 163 -4.60 16.26 -1.56
CA ASN A 163 -4.45 17.12 -2.73
C ASN A 163 -4.46 16.26 -4.00
N VAL A 164 -5.02 16.78 -5.08
CA VAL A 164 -5.09 16.07 -6.37
C VAL A 164 -4.61 16.95 -7.52
N LEU A 165 -4.03 16.31 -8.54
CA LEU A 165 -3.61 16.97 -9.78
C LEU A 165 -4.66 16.86 -10.89
N THR A 166 -5.63 15.96 -10.73
CA THR A 166 -6.77 15.79 -11.64
C THR A 166 -8.09 15.71 -10.87
N ASN A 167 -9.21 15.83 -11.57
CA ASN A 167 -10.53 15.70 -10.96
C ASN A 167 -10.84 14.23 -10.63
N TYR A 168 -11.35 13.99 -9.42
CA TYR A 168 -11.91 12.71 -9.02
C TYR A 168 -13.39 12.87 -8.69
N ASN A 169 -14.20 11.92 -9.17
CA ASN A 169 -15.61 11.84 -8.80
C ASN A 169 -15.75 11.55 -7.29
N ALA A 170 -16.92 11.91 -6.74
CA ALA A 170 -17.28 11.55 -5.37
C ALA A 170 -17.33 10.03 -5.18
N CYS A 171 -17.43 9.59 -3.92
CA CYS A 171 -17.56 8.19 -3.48
C CYS A 171 -16.23 7.41 -3.36
N LEU A 172 -15.08 8.04 -3.58
CA LEU A 172 -13.82 7.47 -3.11
C LEU A 172 -13.84 7.26 -1.59
N LYS A 173 -13.06 6.30 -1.10
CA LYS A 173 -12.94 5.99 0.33
C LYS A 173 -11.53 6.28 0.80
N ALA A 174 -11.39 7.18 1.78
CA ALA A 174 -10.16 7.34 2.52
C ALA A 174 -10.16 6.38 3.72
N HIS A 175 -9.10 5.60 3.86
CA HIS A 175 -8.92 4.69 4.98
C HIS A 175 -7.73 5.15 5.81
N ILE A 176 -7.96 5.37 7.11
CA ILE A 176 -6.90 5.64 8.07
C ILE A 176 -6.72 4.37 8.90
N VAL A 177 -5.52 3.81 8.91
CA VAL A 177 -5.20 2.56 9.61
C VAL A 177 -4.08 2.80 10.60
N VAL A 178 -4.37 2.56 11.87
CA VAL A 178 -3.39 2.59 12.95
C VAL A 178 -2.81 1.19 13.09
N VAL A 179 -1.50 1.09 12.92
CA VAL A 179 -0.73 -0.14 13.08
C VAL A 179 0.29 0.02 14.19
N GLU A 180 0.63 -1.06 14.87
CA GLU A 180 1.83 -1.09 15.72
C GLU A 180 3.01 -1.68 14.94
N LYS A 181 4.10 -0.92 14.89
CA LYS A 181 5.32 -1.27 14.13
C LYS A 181 5.91 -2.60 14.58
N VAL A 182 5.83 -2.92 15.87
CA VAL A 182 6.28 -4.20 16.44
C VAL A 182 5.36 -4.61 17.59
N THR A 183 4.71 -5.76 17.47
CA THR A 183 3.94 -6.43 18.54
C THR A 183 4.63 -7.70 18.98
N THR A 184 4.41 -8.09 20.23
CA THR A 184 4.95 -9.28 20.89
C THR A 184 3.88 -10.04 21.70
N GLY A 185 2.81 -9.37 22.13
CA GLY A 185 1.73 -9.97 22.90
C GLY A 185 0.83 -10.90 22.10
N ASN A 186 0.93 -10.90 20.77
CA ASN A 186 0.20 -11.80 19.88
C ASN A 186 0.98 -13.06 19.48
N VAL A 187 2.18 -13.28 20.04
CA VAL A 187 2.95 -14.52 19.83
C VAL A 187 2.11 -15.74 20.18
N ALA A 188 2.06 -16.69 19.26
CA ALA A 188 1.35 -17.96 19.44
C ALA A 188 2.25 -19.13 19.01
N ASN A 189 1.74 -20.05 18.19
CA ASN A 189 2.41 -21.33 17.91
C ASN A 189 3.07 -21.42 16.52
N ASN A 190 3.13 -20.34 15.73
CA ASN A 190 3.82 -20.38 14.43
C ASN A 190 5.36 -20.31 14.51
N GLY A 191 5.91 -20.06 15.70
CA GLY A 191 7.37 -20.02 15.94
C GLY A 191 8.02 -18.63 15.79
N GLU A 192 7.25 -17.58 15.47
CA GLU A 192 7.73 -16.20 15.44
C GLU A 192 7.61 -15.51 16.81
N TRP A 193 8.52 -14.58 17.09
CA TRP A 193 8.66 -13.97 18.43
C TRP A 193 8.20 -12.51 18.47
N TYR A 194 7.96 -11.92 17.30
CA TYR A 194 7.42 -10.57 17.15
C TYR A 194 6.83 -10.41 15.74
N PHE A 195 5.90 -9.48 15.61
CA PHE A 195 5.19 -9.23 14.35
C PHE A 195 5.29 -7.75 14.00
N LYS A 196 5.38 -7.45 12.70
CA LYS A 196 5.57 -6.07 12.21
C LYS A 196 4.30 -5.51 11.60
N ASN A 197 4.02 -4.24 11.89
CA ASN A 197 2.91 -3.47 11.30
C ASN A 197 1.55 -4.16 11.45
N VAL A 198 1.28 -4.70 12.64
CA VAL A 198 0.00 -5.31 12.97
C VAL A 198 -1.06 -4.22 13.07
N MET A 199 -2.15 -4.37 12.32
CA MET A 199 -3.28 -3.46 12.39
C MET A 199 -3.98 -3.59 13.74
N LEU A 200 -4.23 -2.44 14.37
CA LEU A 200 -4.94 -2.33 15.65
C LEU A 200 -6.31 -1.69 15.48
N LYS A 201 -6.42 -0.68 14.62
CA LYS A 201 -7.65 0.11 14.46
C LYS A 201 -7.75 0.75 13.06
N MET A 202 -8.94 0.77 12.48
CA MET A 202 -9.29 1.61 11.35
C MET A 202 -10.17 2.78 11.80
N LEU A 203 -9.93 3.97 11.25
CA LEU A 203 -10.67 5.18 11.60
C LEU A 203 -11.48 5.72 10.40
N PRO A 204 -12.75 6.10 10.61
CA PRO A 204 -13.54 5.91 11.83
C PRO A 204 -13.85 4.42 12.11
N ASN A 205 -13.83 3.60 11.06
CA ASN A 205 -14.05 2.15 11.08
C ASN A 205 -13.57 1.53 9.75
N ALA A 206 -13.81 0.23 9.55
CA ALA A 206 -13.38 -0.50 8.35
C ALA A 206 -13.97 -0.01 7.01
N SER A 207 -15.10 0.71 7.02
CA SER A 207 -15.71 1.31 5.82
C SER A 207 -15.01 2.59 5.35
N GLY A 208 -14.16 3.19 6.20
CA GLY A 208 -13.46 4.44 5.91
C GLY A 208 -14.39 5.65 5.81
N THR A 209 -13.83 6.76 5.34
CA THR A 209 -14.54 8.03 5.12
C THR A 209 -14.86 8.19 3.64
N THR A 210 -16.14 8.41 3.30
CA THR A 210 -16.53 8.73 1.91
C THR A 210 -16.10 10.14 1.56
N LEU A 211 -15.34 10.28 0.48
CA LEU A 211 -14.91 11.56 -0.06
C LEU A 211 -15.98 12.14 -0.97
N LEU A 212 -16.11 13.47 -0.91
CA LEU A 212 -16.76 14.26 -1.96
C LEU A 212 -15.87 14.25 -3.22
N ALA A 213 -16.35 14.87 -4.30
CA ALA A 213 -15.52 15.08 -5.48
C ALA A 213 -14.26 15.88 -5.10
N LEU A 214 -13.11 15.48 -5.65
CA LEU A 214 -11.84 16.13 -5.43
C LEU A 214 -11.45 16.92 -6.68
N THR A 215 -11.01 18.16 -6.50
CA THR A 215 -10.61 19.04 -7.61
C THR A 215 -9.26 19.68 -7.32
N PRO A 216 -8.38 19.85 -8.32
CA PRO A 216 -7.09 20.51 -8.14
C PRO A 216 -7.22 21.90 -7.50
N GLY A 217 -6.23 22.27 -6.68
CA GLY A 217 -6.19 23.56 -5.98
C GLY A 217 -6.97 23.62 -4.66
N ASN A 218 -7.76 22.60 -4.32
CA ASN A 218 -8.48 22.51 -3.05
C ASN A 218 -7.94 21.34 -2.20
N THR A 219 -7.43 21.64 -1.01
CA THR A 219 -7.05 20.60 -0.04
C THR A 219 -8.29 20.09 0.68
N HIS A 220 -8.54 18.78 0.58
CA HIS A 220 -9.60 18.12 1.33
C HIS A 220 -9.04 17.58 2.64
N THR A 221 -9.65 17.96 3.76
CA THR A 221 -9.17 17.57 5.09
C THR A 221 -10.05 16.51 5.74
N ILE A 222 -9.43 15.57 6.45
CA ILE A 222 -10.13 14.56 7.27
C ILE A 222 -9.51 14.57 8.66
N SER A 223 -10.34 14.79 9.67
CA SER A 223 -9.94 14.69 11.07
C SER A 223 -10.58 13.46 11.72
N GLN A 224 -9.80 12.69 12.46
CA GLN A 224 -10.25 11.53 13.23
C GLN A 224 -9.60 11.52 14.60
N SER A 225 -10.33 11.03 15.59
CA SER A 225 -9.78 10.72 16.91
C SER A 225 -10.34 9.40 17.44
N PHE A 226 -9.56 8.71 18.26
CA PHE A 226 -9.98 7.47 18.90
C PHE A 226 -9.17 7.17 20.16
N ASN A 227 -9.81 6.68 21.21
CA ASN A 227 -9.11 6.20 22.40
C ASN A 227 -8.57 4.78 22.16
N MET A 228 -7.25 4.63 22.08
CA MET A 228 -6.60 3.35 21.79
C MET A 228 -6.63 2.37 22.98
N GLY A 229 -7.09 2.78 24.16
CA GLY A 229 -7.17 1.93 25.36
C GLY A 229 -8.08 0.71 25.21
N SER A 230 -8.98 0.71 24.21
CA SER A 230 -9.81 -0.46 23.88
C SER A 230 -9.21 -1.37 22.78
N THR A 231 -7.95 -1.17 22.42
CA THR A 231 -7.24 -1.92 21.36
C THR A 231 -6.12 -2.77 21.95
N PHE A 232 -5.42 -3.53 21.10
CA PHE A 232 -4.24 -4.31 21.48
C PHE A 232 -2.93 -3.51 21.49
N VAL A 233 -2.99 -2.18 21.65
CA VAL A 233 -1.76 -1.36 21.70
C VAL A 233 -0.87 -1.83 22.85
N GLU A 234 0.38 -2.20 22.54
CA GLU A 234 1.38 -2.56 23.55
C GLU A 234 2.18 -1.32 23.96
N ILE A 235 2.72 -0.59 22.98
CA ILE A 235 3.54 0.59 23.23
C ILE A 235 3.13 1.76 22.30
N PRO A 236 2.61 2.88 22.85
CA PRO A 236 2.16 4.04 22.05
C PRO A 236 3.20 4.58 21.05
N ASN A 237 4.48 4.64 21.43
CA ASN A 237 5.55 5.15 20.55
C ASN A 237 5.88 4.22 19.36
N ARG A 238 5.32 3.00 19.35
CA ARG A 238 5.43 2.06 18.22
C ARG A 238 4.27 2.21 17.23
N LEU A 239 3.28 3.05 17.50
CA LEU A 239 2.21 3.30 16.55
C LEU A 239 2.73 3.98 15.28
N ALA A 240 2.08 3.67 14.17
CA ALA A 240 2.22 4.33 12.89
C ALA A 240 0.84 4.44 12.23
N ILE A 241 0.66 5.48 11.44
CA ILE A 241 -0.58 5.75 10.71
C ILE A 241 -0.32 5.49 9.23
N ILE A 242 -1.17 4.67 8.62
CA ILE A 242 -1.17 4.38 7.19
C ILE A 242 -2.45 4.96 6.58
N VAL A 243 -2.30 5.70 5.48
CA VAL A 243 -3.37 6.43 4.78
C VAL A 243 -3.34 6.15 3.29
#